data_AF-A0A9D8NBV7-F1
#
_entry.id   AF-A0A9D8NBV7-F1
#
_cell.length_a   1.000
_cell.length_b   1.000
_cell.length_c   1.000
_cell.angle_alpha   90.00
_cell.angle_beta   90.00
_cell.angle_gamma   90.00
#
_symmetry.space_group_name_H-M   'P 1'
#
loop_
_entity.id
_entity.type
_entity.pdbx_description
1 polymer ?
#
loop_
_entity_poly.entity_id
_entity_poly.type
_entity_poly.pdbx_seq_one_letter_code
_entity_poly.pdbx_strand_id
1 'polypeptide(L)'
;METISKLWFAEGRIFILTDKGNTYSRPLEAFPLLLDATPEQRNNFCIGFDGEDIRWEEIDEDIHISSFYNKEEPNPDNVIADVFRRFPQLNVSEVARTIGINKSLLSRYIYGIKKPSEQRTQQILDTIRKLGREMSEI
;
A
#
# COMPACT_ATOMS: atom_id res chain seq x y z
N MET A 1 5.51 -13.03 -22.85
CA MET A 1 4.78 -12.19 -21.89
C MET A 1 4.98 -10.73 -22.30
N GLU A 2 4.40 -9.76 -21.60
CA GLU A 2 4.71 -8.34 -21.82
C GLU A 2 5.80 -7.92 -20.86
N THR A 3 6.67 -7.02 -21.28
CA THR A 3 7.78 -6.50 -20.46
C THR A 3 7.67 -4.99 -20.28
N ILE A 4 8.19 -4.47 -19.18
CA ILE A 4 8.13 -3.04 -18.84
C ILE A 4 9.20 -2.31 -19.64
N SER A 5 8.78 -1.37 -20.49
CA SER A 5 9.66 -0.52 -21.29
C SER A 5 9.89 0.86 -20.67
N LYS A 6 8.90 1.38 -19.93
CA LYS A 6 8.99 2.68 -19.24
C LYS A 6 8.12 2.69 -17.99
N LEU A 7 8.56 3.43 -16.97
CA LEU A 7 7.82 3.69 -15.75
C LEU A 7 7.88 5.18 -15.40
N TRP A 8 6.78 5.75 -14.94
CA TRP A 8 6.74 7.12 -14.43
C TRP A 8 5.64 7.30 -13.37
N PHE A 9 5.74 8.40 -12.63
CA PHE A 9 4.75 8.79 -11.62
C PHE A 9 4.07 10.09 -12.03
N ALA A 10 2.74 10.14 -11.90
CA ALA A 10 1.96 11.34 -12.13
C ALA A 10 0.65 11.26 -11.34
N GLU A 11 0.14 12.39 -10.86
CA GLU A 11 -1.21 12.50 -10.26
C GLU A 11 -1.48 11.47 -9.13
N GLY A 12 -0.47 11.17 -8.30
CA GLY A 12 -0.61 10.19 -7.22
C GLY A 12 -0.66 8.73 -7.69
N ARG A 13 -0.28 8.46 -8.94
CA ARG A 13 -0.28 7.12 -9.56
C ARG A 13 1.10 6.74 -10.06
N ILE A 14 1.29 5.44 -10.18
CA ILE A 14 2.39 4.82 -10.91
C ILE A 14 1.88 4.32 -12.26
N PHE A 15 2.64 4.56 -13.31
CA PHE A 15 2.32 4.15 -14.67
C PHE A 15 3.45 3.31 -15.25
N ILE A 16 3.09 2.35 -16.07
CA ILE A 16 4.02 1.59 -16.90
C ILE A 16 3.58 1.60 -18.35
N LEU A 17 4.56 1.60 -19.26
CA LEU A 17 4.40 1.30 -20.68
C LEU A 17 5.04 -0.07 -20.94
N THR A 18 4.36 -0.95 -21.65
CA THR A 18 4.93 -2.24 -22.05
C THR A 18 5.62 -2.18 -23.40
N ASP A 19 6.43 -3.19 -23.69
CA ASP A 19 7.02 -3.45 -25.02
C ASP A 19 5.98 -3.61 -26.14
N LYS A 20 4.74 -4.00 -25.80
CA LYS A 20 3.61 -4.05 -26.74
C LYS A 20 2.84 -2.74 -26.88
N GLY A 21 3.30 -1.67 -26.21
CA GLY A 21 2.66 -0.35 -26.26
C GLY A 21 1.43 -0.21 -25.36
N ASN A 22 1.15 -1.18 -24.49
CA ASN A 22 0.06 -1.05 -23.51
C ASN A 22 0.49 -0.16 -22.35
N THR A 23 -0.41 0.71 -21.92
CA THR A 23 -0.20 1.55 -20.72
C THR A 23 -1.08 1.05 -19.58
N TYR A 24 -0.47 0.75 -18.44
CA TYR A 24 -1.17 0.41 -17.22
C TYR A 24 -0.88 1.46 -16.14
N SER A 25 -1.82 1.63 -15.20
CA SER A 25 -1.63 2.52 -14.07
C SER A 25 -2.28 1.98 -12.83
N ARG A 26 -1.72 2.35 -11.67
CA ARG A 26 -2.32 2.07 -10.36
C ARG A 26 -2.14 3.25 -9.39
N PRO A 27 -3.08 3.44 -8.46
CA PRO A 27 -2.93 4.40 -7.36
C PRO A 27 -1.72 4.02 -6.48
N LEU A 28 -1.00 5.01 -5.95
CA LEU A 28 0.13 4.76 -5.05
C LEU A 28 -0.30 4.07 -3.75
N GLU A 29 -1.56 4.24 -3.33
CA GLU A 29 -2.17 3.54 -2.21
C GLU A 29 -2.13 2.00 -2.35
N ALA A 30 -1.99 1.48 -3.59
CA ALA A 30 -1.78 0.06 -3.83
C ALA A 30 -0.40 -0.44 -3.38
N PHE A 31 0.58 0.48 -3.28
CA PHE A 31 1.98 0.24 -2.95
C PHE A 31 2.42 1.17 -1.81
N PRO A 32 2.05 0.86 -0.55
CA PRO A 32 2.25 1.78 0.58
C PRO A 32 3.69 2.23 0.79
N LEU A 33 4.70 1.41 0.48
CA LEU A 33 6.10 1.85 0.57
C LEU A 33 6.42 2.92 -0.47
N LEU A 34 5.90 2.82 -1.68
CA LEU A 34 6.01 3.89 -2.68
C LEU A 34 5.18 5.12 -2.32
N LEU A 35 4.00 4.95 -1.72
CA LEU A 35 3.21 6.08 -1.24
C LEU A 35 3.98 6.89 -0.19
N ASP A 36 4.66 6.22 0.73
CA ASP A 36 5.48 6.85 1.78
C ASP A 36 6.83 7.38 1.25
N ALA A 37 7.31 6.87 0.11
CA ALA A 37 8.61 7.23 -0.45
C ALA A 37 8.67 8.68 -0.98
N THR A 38 9.85 9.29 -0.86
CA THR A 38 10.16 10.60 -1.47
C THR A 38 10.18 10.50 -2.99
N PRO A 39 10.02 11.62 -3.73
CA PRO A 39 10.19 11.61 -5.18
C PRO A 39 11.55 11.09 -5.65
N GLU A 40 12.62 11.36 -4.91
CA GLU A 40 13.97 10.87 -5.20
C GLU A 40 14.02 9.33 -5.11
N GLN A 41 13.54 8.78 -3.99
CA GLN A 41 13.44 7.33 -3.80
C GLN A 41 12.56 6.68 -4.86
N ARG A 42 11.39 7.27 -5.19
CA ARG A 42 10.50 6.73 -6.24
C ARG A 42 11.17 6.69 -7.61
N ASN A 43 12.00 7.68 -7.95
CA ASN A 43 12.68 7.72 -9.23
C ASN A 43 13.96 6.88 -9.26
N ASN A 44 14.46 6.41 -8.12
CA ASN A 44 15.61 5.52 -8.04
C ASN A 44 15.20 4.03 -8.09
N PHE A 45 14.73 3.60 -9.25
CA PHE A 45 14.33 2.21 -9.50
C PHE A 45 15.16 1.55 -10.59
N CYS A 46 15.19 0.22 -10.56
CA CYS A 46 15.71 -0.61 -11.63
C CYS A 46 14.63 -1.56 -12.13
N ILE A 47 14.49 -1.66 -13.46
CA ILE A 47 13.67 -2.71 -14.08
C ILE A 47 14.53 -3.99 -14.11
N GLY A 48 13.94 -5.11 -13.71
CA GLY A 48 14.57 -6.43 -13.69
C GLY A 48 15.06 -6.85 -15.07
N PHE A 49 16.01 -7.79 -15.11
CA PHE A 49 16.63 -8.24 -16.36
C PHE A 49 15.63 -8.84 -17.36
N ASP A 50 14.60 -9.52 -16.87
CA ASP A 50 13.49 -10.07 -17.67
C ASP A 50 12.44 -9.03 -18.06
N GLY A 51 12.51 -7.82 -17.49
CA GLY A 51 11.55 -6.75 -17.70
C GLY A 51 10.20 -6.99 -17.01
N GLU A 52 10.08 -7.97 -16.12
CA GLU A 52 8.81 -8.30 -15.46
C GLU A 52 8.70 -7.69 -14.07
N ASP A 53 9.81 -7.35 -13.43
CA ASP A 53 9.83 -6.75 -12.09
C ASP A 53 10.44 -5.35 -12.07
N ILE A 54 10.04 -4.55 -11.07
CA ILE A 54 10.67 -3.27 -10.74
C ILE A 54 11.17 -3.36 -9.29
N ARG A 55 12.43 -2.99 -9.07
CA ARG A 55 13.07 -2.98 -7.75
C ARG A 55 13.40 -1.56 -7.32
N TRP A 56 12.98 -1.21 -6.11
CA TRP A 56 13.46 -0.05 -5.36
C TRP A 56 14.28 -0.53 -4.17
N GLU A 57 15.60 -0.49 -4.29
CA GLU A 57 16.51 -1.02 -3.27
C GLU A 57 16.44 -0.23 -1.95
N GLU A 58 16.35 1.10 -2.03
CA GLU A 58 16.36 1.97 -0.84
C GLU A 58 15.18 1.76 0.11
N ILE A 59 14.02 1.41 -0.42
CA ILE A 59 12.79 1.19 0.35
C ILE A 59 12.43 -0.29 0.47
N ASP A 60 13.28 -1.18 -0.05
CA ASP A 60 13.08 -2.63 -0.08
C ASP A 60 11.71 -3.04 -0.67
N GLU A 61 11.33 -2.44 -1.80
CA GLU A 61 10.08 -2.76 -2.50
C GLU A 61 10.39 -3.41 -3.86
N ASP A 62 9.68 -4.50 -4.16
CA ASP A 62 9.63 -5.19 -5.43
C ASP A 62 8.19 -5.21 -5.97
N ILE A 63 8.02 -4.84 -7.24
CA ILE A 63 6.71 -4.85 -7.90
C ILE A 63 6.82 -5.56 -9.24
N HIS A 64 6.15 -6.71 -9.32
CA HIS A 64 5.95 -7.44 -10.56
C HIS A 64 4.89 -6.76 -11.45
N ILE A 65 5.08 -6.81 -12.78
CA ILE A 65 4.21 -6.23 -13.83
C ILE A 65 2.74 -6.67 -13.65
N SER A 66 2.52 -7.90 -13.20
CA SER A 66 1.18 -8.44 -12.94
C SER A 66 0.39 -7.65 -11.89
N SER A 67 1.07 -6.94 -10.98
CA SER A 67 0.44 -6.06 -9.99
C SER A 67 -0.37 -4.94 -10.64
N PHE A 68 -0.04 -4.55 -11.87
CA PHE A 68 -0.71 -3.51 -12.65
C PHE A 68 -1.97 -3.99 -13.39
N TYR A 69 -2.23 -5.30 -13.43
CA TYR A 69 -3.44 -5.84 -14.07
C TYR A 69 -4.68 -5.70 -13.21
N ASN A 70 -4.50 -5.50 -11.90
CA ASN A 70 -5.59 -5.20 -10.97
C ASN A 70 -6.07 -3.74 -11.15
N LYS A 71 -7.40 -3.55 -11.11
CA LYS A 71 -8.10 -2.29 -11.32
C LYS A 71 -8.77 -1.73 -10.05
N GLU A 72 -8.48 -2.31 -8.89
CA GLU A 72 -8.94 -1.79 -7.60
C GLU A 72 -8.40 -0.38 -7.37
N GLU A 73 -9.34 0.55 -7.17
CA GLU A 73 -9.10 1.95 -6.81
C GLU A 73 -9.34 2.16 -5.30
N PRO A 74 -8.77 3.21 -4.69
CA PRO A 74 -8.94 3.46 -3.27
C PRO A 74 -10.42 3.70 -2.93
N ASN A 75 -10.91 3.02 -1.89
CA ASN A 75 -12.25 3.26 -1.33
C ASN A 75 -12.18 3.35 0.20
N PRO A 76 -11.82 4.52 0.75
CA PRO A 76 -11.68 4.72 2.19
C PRO A 76 -13.03 4.84 2.93
N ASP A 77 -14.15 4.46 2.30
CA ASP A 77 -15.45 4.32 2.96
C ASP A 77 -15.52 2.96 3.67
N ASN A 78 -14.75 2.83 4.75
CA ASN A 78 -14.73 1.66 5.60
C ASN A 78 -14.36 1.99 7.04
N VAL A 79 -14.79 1.12 7.97
CA VAL A 79 -14.63 1.34 9.41
C VAL A 79 -13.16 1.46 9.86
N ILE A 80 -12.21 0.83 9.17
CA ILE A 80 -10.78 0.95 9.52
C ILE A 80 -10.28 2.33 9.14
N ALA A 81 -10.58 2.78 7.92
CA ALA A 81 -10.28 4.14 7.48
C ALA A 81 -10.89 5.19 8.42
N ASP A 82 -12.13 4.99 8.86
CA ASP A 82 -12.82 5.88 9.79
C ASP A 82 -12.08 6.03 11.13
N VAL A 83 -11.55 4.92 11.67
CA VAL A 83 -10.78 4.95 12.91
C VAL A 83 -9.49 5.75 12.74
N PHE A 84 -8.69 5.48 11.70
CA PHE A 84 -7.45 6.22 11.49
C PHE A 84 -7.68 7.69 11.12
N ARG A 85 -8.80 8.01 10.48
CA ARG A 85 -9.21 9.40 10.20
C ARG A 85 -9.62 10.14 11.48
N ARG A 86 -10.36 9.47 12.37
CA ARG A 86 -10.81 10.04 13.65
C ARG A 86 -9.69 10.19 14.66
N PHE A 87 -8.68 9.32 14.58
CA PHE A 87 -7.54 9.29 15.49
C PHE A 87 -6.22 9.38 14.71
N PRO A 88 -5.89 10.56 14.12
CA PRO A 88 -4.66 10.74 13.34
C PRO A 88 -3.38 10.55 14.15
N GLN A 89 -3.46 10.56 15.48
CA GLN A 89 -2.36 10.22 16.39
C GLN A 89 -2.02 8.72 16.43
N LEU A 90 -2.86 7.84 15.88
CA LEU A 90 -2.57 6.41 15.83
C LEU A 90 -1.47 6.11 14.81
N ASN A 91 -0.38 5.50 15.28
CA ASN A 91 0.70 5.06 14.41
C ASN A 91 0.34 3.73 13.74
N VAL A 92 0.19 3.75 12.41
CA VAL A 92 -0.17 2.58 11.59
C VAL A 92 0.82 1.42 11.79
N SER A 93 2.12 1.71 11.87
CA SER A 93 3.17 0.71 12.04
C SER A 93 3.05 -0.02 13.38
N GLU A 94 2.79 0.74 14.46
CA GLU A 94 2.61 0.19 15.81
C GLU A 94 1.34 -0.65 15.95
N VAL A 95 0.25 -0.18 15.34
CA VAL A 95 -1.01 -0.95 15.30
C VAL A 95 -0.81 -2.25 14.51
N ALA A 96 -0.17 -2.19 13.34
CA ALA A 96 0.12 -3.38 12.53
C ALA A 96 0.97 -4.39 13.30
N ARG A 97 2.03 -3.93 13.98
CA ARG A 97 2.91 -4.74 14.84
C ARG A 97 2.14 -5.40 15.97
N THR A 98 1.28 -4.67 16.67
CA THR A 98 0.48 -5.19 17.79
C THR A 98 -0.51 -6.27 17.36
N ILE A 99 -1.12 -6.13 16.17
CA ILE A 99 -2.07 -7.12 15.63
C ILE A 99 -1.34 -8.31 14.99
N GLY A 100 -0.04 -8.18 14.71
CA GLY A 100 0.75 -9.21 14.02
C GLY A 100 0.47 -9.27 12.51
N ILE A 101 0.24 -8.12 11.87
CA ILE A 101 0.04 -8.02 10.42
C ILE A 101 1.08 -7.10 9.77
N ASN A 102 1.30 -7.30 8.48
CA ASN A 102 2.17 -6.43 7.69
C ASN A 102 1.61 -5.00 7.61
N LYS A 103 2.46 -3.98 7.82
CA LYS A 103 2.09 -2.55 7.76
C LYS A 103 1.44 -2.18 6.42
N SER A 104 2.01 -2.63 5.30
CA SER A 104 1.47 -2.35 3.96
C SER A 104 0.12 -3.03 3.73
N LEU A 105 -0.13 -4.18 4.37
CA LEU A 105 -1.47 -4.79 4.37
C LEU A 105 -2.49 -3.92 5.12
N LEU A 106 -2.15 -3.44 6.33
CA LEU A 106 -3.03 -2.54 7.08
C LEU A 106 -3.27 -1.22 6.33
N SER A 107 -2.23 -0.65 5.74
CA SER A 107 -2.32 0.58 4.93
C SER A 107 -3.27 0.38 3.75
N ARG A 108 -3.19 -0.75 3.04
CA ARG A 108 -4.13 -1.09 1.97
C ARG A 108 -5.58 -1.27 2.45
N TYR A 109 -5.80 -1.67 3.70
CA TYR A 109 -7.14 -1.67 4.29
C TYR A 109 -7.63 -0.24 4.61
N ILE A 110 -6.75 0.61 5.16
CA ILE A 110 -7.05 2.02 5.44
C ILE A 110 -7.45 2.75 4.15
N TYR A 111 -6.70 2.56 3.06
CA TYR A 111 -7.04 3.17 1.77
C TYR A 111 -8.14 2.43 1.00
N GLY A 112 -8.61 1.29 1.51
CA GLY A 112 -9.65 0.49 0.86
C GLY A 112 -9.25 -0.17 -0.46
N ILE A 113 -7.95 -0.26 -0.74
CA ILE A 113 -7.42 -1.04 -1.87
C ILE A 113 -7.73 -2.51 -1.67
N LYS A 114 -7.56 -3.01 -0.44
CA LYS A 114 -7.96 -4.36 -0.07
C LYS A 114 -9.12 -4.31 0.91
N LYS A 115 -10.05 -5.26 0.76
CA LYS A 115 -11.15 -5.45 1.71
C LYS A 115 -10.77 -6.53 2.73
N PRO A 116 -10.67 -6.20 4.03
CA PRO A 116 -10.51 -7.21 5.07
C PRO A 116 -11.78 -8.06 5.21
N SER A 117 -11.63 -9.31 5.69
CA SER A 117 -12.78 -10.11 6.13
C SER A 117 -13.39 -9.51 7.40
N GLU A 118 -14.64 -9.86 7.71
CA GLU A 118 -15.31 -9.41 8.95
C GLU A 118 -14.51 -9.76 10.20
N GLN A 119 -13.99 -10.99 10.27
CA GLN A 119 -13.13 -11.43 11.37
C GLN A 119 -11.86 -10.57 11.48
N ARG A 120 -11.21 -10.26 10.33
CA ARG A 120 -10.01 -9.42 10.32
C ARG A 120 -10.32 -8.00 10.77
N THR A 121 -11.42 -7.42 10.32
CA THR A 121 -11.89 -6.10 10.76
C THR A 121 -12.10 -6.08 12.26
N GLN A 122 -12.82 -7.08 12.80
CA GLN A 122 -13.10 -7.17 14.23
C GLN A 122 -11.80 -7.26 15.06
N GLN A 123 -10.84 -8.09 14.60
CA GLN A 123 -9.54 -8.21 15.26
C GLN A 123 -8.75 -6.89 15.29
N ILE A 124 -8.78 -6.12 14.19
CA ILE A 124 -8.13 -4.81 14.12
C ILE A 124 -8.78 -3.84 15.11
N LEU A 125 -10.11 -3.77 15.12
CA LEU A 125 -10.85 -2.88 16.01
C LEU A 125 -10.66 -3.24 17.49
N ASP A 126 -10.67 -4.52 17.84
CA ASP A 126 -10.49 -4.96 19.22
C ASP A 126 -9.08 -4.68 19.73
N THR A 127 -8.07 -4.77 18.86
CA THR A 127 -6.71 -4.41 19.23
C THR A 127 -6.56 -2.91 19.48
N ILE A 128 -7.16 -2.06 18.63
CA ILE A 128 -7.17 -0.61 18.85
C ILE A 128 -7.90 -0.25 20.15
N ARG A 129 -9.04 -0.90 20.43
CA ARG A 129 -9.77 -0.71 21.69
C ARG A 129 -8.96 -1.15 22.91
N LYS A 130 -8.23 -2.26 22.79
CA LYS A 130 -7.34 -2.76 23.85
C LYS A 130 -6.25 -1.74 24.16
N LEU A 131 -5.55 -1.23 23.13
CA LEU A 131 -4.55 -0.18 23.29
C LEU A 131 -5.13 1.08 23.96
N GLY A 132 -6.35 1.49 23.56
CA GLY A 132 -7.03 2.62 24.17
C GLY A 132 -7.35 2.41 25.66
N ARG A 133 -7.74 1.20 26.06
CA ARG A 133 -7.96 0.86 27.49
C ARG A 133 -6.65 0.88 28.27
N GLU A 134 -5.60 0.25 27.73
CA GLU A 134 -4.27 0.24 28.35
C GLU A 134 -3.76 1.67 28.58
N MET A 135 -3.94 2.57 27.62
CA MET A 135 -3.58 3.99 27.77
C MET A 135 -4.40 4.73 28.84
N SER A 136 -5.66 4.35 29.05
CA SER A 136 -6.52 4.99 30.05
C SER A 136 -6.24 4.54 31.50
N GLU A 137 -5.50 3.44 31.66
CA GLU A 137 -5.13 2.85 32.94
C GLU A 137 -3.75 3.31 33.45
N ILE A 138 -3.05 4.15 32.67
CA ILE A 138 -1.79 4.82 33.04
C ILE A 138 -2.09 6.11 33.80
#